data_AF-A0A1V0N251-F1
#
_entry.id   AF-A0A1V0N251-F1
#
_cell.length_a   1.000
_cell.length_b   1.000
_cell.length_c   1.000
_cell.angle_alpha   90.00
_cell.angle_beta   90.00
_cell.angle_gamma   90.00
#
_symmetry.space_group_name_H-M   'P 1'
#
loop_
_entity.id
_entity.type
_entity.pdbx_description
1 polymer ?
#
loop_
_entity_poly.entity_id
_entity_poly.type
_entity_poly.pdbx_seq_one_letter_code
_entity_poly.pdbx_strand_id
1 'polypeptide(L)'
;MEYTGKIMTSRGHVFQFNGQGTHFLSIAIVAELSLLAVQFIIGMWMNLFAVYPSYNNAFPMYGMMDIMFSIPELMVHMMIGVLIGLLSLMIFMMTLMLGDYKSMVVSAIASISILLAGLSGLEFIFSNFQNNTFSFTMSIGFIIAVISFVFLLYSISIESKAAHLHS
;
A
#
# COMPACT_ATOMS: atom_id res chain seq x y z
N MET A 1 -37.30 -49.58 -13.05
CA MET A 1 -37.51 -48.14 -13.27
C MET A 1 -36.94 -47.45 -12.04
N GLU A 2 -35.71 -46.98 -12.13
CA GLU A 2 -34.99 -46.35 -11.03
C GLU A 2 -34.80 -44.88 -11.38
N TYR A 3 -35.42 -44.01 -10.59
CA TYR A 3 -35.21 -42.57 -10.62
C TYR A 3 -33.89 -42.28 -9.90
N THR A 4 -32.94 -41.61 -10.56
CA THR A 4 -31.84 -40.96 -9.86
C THR A 4 -31.66 -39.55 -10.40
N GLY A 5 -31.97 -38.60 -9.51
CA GLY A 5 -31.97 -37.18 -9.78
C GLY A 5 -30.60 -36.68 -10.22
N LYS A 6 -30.59 -35.98 -11.35
CA LYS A 6 -29.46 -35.21 -11.84
C LYS A 6 -29.28 -34.02 -10.89
N ILE A 7 -28.32 -34.14 -9.96
CA ILE A 7 -27.91 -33.01 -9.12
C ILE A 7 -27.30 -31.95 -10.05
N MET A 8 -28.08 -30.92 -10.37
CA MET A 8 -27.60 -29.67 -10.94
C MET A 8 -26.75 -28.98 -9.87
N THR A 9 -25.44 -29.20 -9.91
CA THR A 9 -24.52 -28.28 -9.24
C THR A 9 -24.40 -27.05 -10.13
N SER A 10 -25.09 -25.98 -9.73
CA SER A 10 -24.79 -24.62 -10.16
C SER A 10 -23.39 -24.28 -9.64
N ARG A 11 -22.35 -24.73 -10.36
CA ARG A 11 -21.01 -24.18 -10.18
C ARG A 11 -21.04 -22.82 -10.86
N GLY A 12 -21.42 -21.81 -10.07
CA GLY A 12 -21.08 -20.41 -10.36
C GLY A 12 -19.63 -20.37 -10.81
N HIS A 13 -19.40 -19.69 -11.92
CA HIS A 13 -18.11 -19.53 -12.59
C HIS A 13 -16.94 -19.71 -11.63
N VAL A 14 -16.35 -20.90 -11.65
CA VAL A 14 -14.99 -21.10 -11.13
C VAL A 14 -14.16 -20.19 -12.01
N PHE A 15 -13.94 -18.97 -11.55
CA PHE A 15 -12.99 -18.05 -12.15
C PHE A 15 -11.69 -18.82 -12.17
N GLN A 16 -11.31 -19.33 -13.34
CA GLN A 16 -9.99 -19.87 -13.53
C GLN A 16 -9.03 -18.81 -13.03
N PHE A 17 -8.24 -19.15 -12.02
CA PHE A 17 -7.08 -18.37 -11.63
C PHE A 17 -6.26 -18.15 -12.89
N ASN A 18 -6.44 -17.00 -13.52
CA ASN A 18 -5.74 -16.69 -14.74
C ASN A 18 -4.29 -16.45 -14.31
N GLY A 19 -3.40 -17.40 -14.58
CA GLY A 19 -2.01 -17.38 -14.08
C GLY A 19 -1.26 -16.09 -14.43
N GLN A 20 -1.70 -15.36 -15.46
CA GLN A 20 -1.18 -14.04 -15.80
C GLN A 20 -1.59 -12.94 -14.79
N GLY A 21 -2.83 -12.97 -14.27
CA GLY A 21 -3.35 -11.96 -13.34
C GLY A 21 -2.69 -12.02 -11.97
N THR A 22 -2.46 -13.24 -11.47
CA THR A 22 -1.74 -13.45 -10.19
C THR A 22 -0.27 -13.08 -10.29
N HIS A 23 0.39 -13.37 -11.42
CA HIS A 23 1.78 -12.98 -11.65
C HIS A 23 1.95 -11.45 -11.71
N PHE A 24 1.06 -10.75 -12.42
CA PHE A 24 1.07 -9.28 -12.45
C PHE A 24 0.82 -8.68 -11.05
N LEU A 25 -0.12 -9.24 -10.28
CA LEU A 25 -0.37 -8.85 -8.90
C LEU A 25 0.88 -9.01 -8.02
N SER A 26 1.58 -10.14 -8.11
CA SER A 26 2.82 -10.37 -7.36
C SER A 26 3.91 -9.35 -7.72
N ILE A 27 4.07 -9.03 -9.01
CA ILE A 27 5.03 -8.00 -9.45
C ILE A 27 4.66 -6.64 -8.85
N ALA A 28 3.38 -6.26 -8.90
CA ALA A 28 2.91 -5.00 -8.33
C ALA A 28 3.20 -4.93 -6.82
N ILE A 29 2.96 -6.00 -6.07
CA ILE A 29 3.25 -6.08 -4.63
C ILE A 29 4.76 -5.98 -4.35
N VAL A 30 5.61 -6.63 -5.15
CA VAL A 30 7.07 -6.54 -4.99
C VAL A 30 7.56 -5.12 -5.30
N ALA A 31 7.02 -4.47 -6.32
CA ALA A 31 7.32 -3.08 -6.64
C ALA A 31 6.89 -2.15 -5.49
N GLU A 32 5.69 -2.34 -4.95
CA GLU A 32 5.15 -1.60 -3.80
C GLU A 32 6.04 -1.74 -2.56
N LEU A 33 6.44 -2.97 -2.20
CA LEU A 33 7.36 -3.22 -1.08
C LEU A 33 8.72 -2.56 -1.29
N SER A 34 9.22 -2.55 -2.53
CA SER A 34 10.49 -1.90 -2.87
C SER A 34 10.41 -0.39 -2.72
N LEU A 35 9.31 0.23 -3.19
CA LEU A 35 9.05 1.65 -3.03
C LEU A 35 8.88 2.01 -1.56
N LEU A 36 8.15 1.21 -0.78
CA LEU A 36 8.00 1.38 0.67
C LEU A 36 9.37 1.37 1.38
N ALA A 37 10.28 0.46 1.00
CA ALA A 37 11.63 0.45 1.56
C ALA A 37 12.41 1.74 1.28
N VAL A 38 12.37 2.23 0.03
CA VAL A 38 12.98 3.52 -0.34
C VAL A 38 12.34 4.67 0.43
N GLN A 39 11.02 4.69 0.52
CA GLN A 39 10.24 5.71 1.22
C GLN A 39 10.61 5.77 2.70
N PHE A 40 10.79 4.61 3.35
CA PHE A 40 11.22 4.52 4.74
C PHE A 40 12.61 5.11 4.96
N ILE A 41 13.58 4.79 4.09
CA ILE A 41 14.95 5.32 4.20
C ILE A 41 14.93 6.84 4.09
N ILE A 42 14.25 7.39 3.09
CA ILE A 42 14.14 8.84 2.89
C ILE A 42 13.40 9.48 4.08
N GLY A 43 12.29 8.89 4.54
CA GLY A 43 11.53 9.39 5.68
C GLY A 43 12.36 9.41 6.97
N MET A 44 13.11 8.35 7.25
CA MET A 44 14.03 8.28 8.39
C MET A 44 15.15 9.30 8.30
N TRP A 45 15.73 9.47 7.11
CA TRP A 45 16.74 10.51 6.88
C TRP A 45 16.19 11.89 7.22
N MET A 46 15.00 12.21 6.74
CA MET A 46 14.35 13.49 7.02
C MET A 46 14.02 13.68 8.50
N ASN A 47 13.51 12.65 9.17
CA ASN A 47 13.18 12.70 10.59
C ASN A 47 14.42 12.91 11.48
N LEU A 48 15.59 12.42 11.08
CA LEU A 48 16.81 12.45 11.90
C LEU A 48 17.80 13.55 11.52
N PHE A 49 17.84 13.96 10.25
CA PHE A 49 18.94 14.78 9.71
C PHE A 49 18.49 16.01 8.93
N ALA A 50 17.23 16.11 8.48
CA ALA A 50 16.81 17.28 7.71
C ALA A 50 16.66 18.51 8.61
N VAL A 51 17.08 19.66 8.09
CA VAL A 51 16.91 20.96 8.74
C VAL A 51 15.71 21.65 8.10
N TYR A 52 14.67 21.85 8.90
CA TYR A 52 13.43 22.46 8.43
C TYR A 52 13.45 23.98 8.66
N PRO A 53 13.05 24.78 7.66
CA PRO A 53 12.84 26.20 7.85
C PRO A 53 11.66 26.43 8.82
N SER A 54 11.85 27.34 9.78
CA SER A 54 10.81 27.76 10.72
C SER A 54 9.97 28.88 10.10
N TYR A 55 8.67 28.65 9.93
CA TYR A 55 7.73 29.68 9.48
C TYR A 55 6.92 30.21 10.66
N ASN A 56 6.93 31.53 10.84
CA ASN A 56 6.21 32.21 11.93
C ASN A 56 4.71 32.46 11.64
N ASN A 57 4.22 32.13 10.45
CA ASN A 57 2.85 32.43 10.01
C ASN A 57 2.08 31.15 9.69
N ALA A 58 0.78 31.17 10.01
CA ALA A 58 -0.16 30.08 9.72
C ALA A 58 -0.09 29.66 8.25
N PHE A 59 0.16 28.36 8.01
CA PHE A 59 0.34 27.72 6.71
C PHE A 59 -0.67 28.21 5.66
N PRO A 60 -0.28 29.08 4.71
CA PRO A 60 -1.07 29.25 3.50
C PRO A 60 -0.82 28.03 2.61
N MET A 61 -1.87 27.47 2.01
CA MET A 61 -1.77 26.35 1.06
C MET A 61 -0.78 26.62 -0.09
N TYR A 62 -0.53 27.89 -0.42
CA TYR A 62 0.51 28.34 -1.35
C TYR A 62 1.96 28.16 -0.86
N GLY A 63 2.19 28.11 0.45
CA GLY A 63 3.52 27.91 1.04
C GLY A 63 4.03 26.47 0.96
N MET A 64 3.18 25.50 0.64
CA MET A 64 3.59 24.10 0.52
C MET A 64 4.55 23.90 -0.67
N MET A 65 4.33 24.59 -1.78
CA MET A 65 5.24 24.57 -2.93
C MET A 65 6.61 25.16 -2.58
N ASP A 66 6.64 26.29 -1.87
CA ASP A 66 7.90 26.94 -1.47
C ASP A 66 8.71 26.03 -0.52
N ILE A 67 8.04 25.33 0.40
CA ILE A 67 8.67 24.34 1.29
C ILE A 67 9.25 23.16 0.49
N MET A 68 8.49 22.63 -0.48
CA MET A 68 8.94 21.52 -1.32
C MET A 68 10.16 21.88 -2.16
N PHE A 69 10.24 23.11 -2.68
CA PHE A 69 11.42 23.58 -3.40
C PHE A 69 12.62 23.86 -2.49
N SER A 70 12.35 24.22 -1.23
CA SER A 70 13.41 24.49 -0.24
C SER A 70 14.04 23.21 0.31
N ILE A 71 13.28 22.10 0.32
CA ILE A 71 13.74 20.79 0.82
C ILE A 71 13.49 19.73 -0.28
N PRO A 72 14.45 19.55 -1.20
CA PRO A 72 14.30 18.60 -2.32
C PRO A 72 13.97 17.17 -1.86
N GLU A 73 14.51 16.74 -0.73
CA GLU A 73 14.26 15.42 -0.15
C GLU A 73 12.79 15.23 0.23
N LEU A 74 12.14 16.27 0.76
CA LEU A 74 10.73 16.26 1.11
C LEU A 74 9.85 16.17 -0.14
N MET A 75 10.22 16.89 -1.21
CA MET A 75 9.52 16.79 -2.49
C MET A 75 9.56 15.36 -3.03
N VAL A 76 10.74 14.75 -3.08
CA VAL A 76 10.91 13.37 -3.56
C VAL A 76 10.14 12.39 -2.68
N HIS A 77 10.22 12.54 -1.35
CA HIS A 77 9.47 11.72 -0.41
C HIS A 77 7.95 11.80 -0.64
N MET A 78 7.40 13.00 -0.81
CA MET A 78 5.96 13.15 -1.05
C MET A 78 5.54 12.59 -2.41
N MET A 79 6.33 12.80 -3.46
CA MET A 79 6.04 12.25 -4.79
C MET A 79 6.03 10.71 -4.78
N ILE A 80 7.02 10.08 -4.13
CA ILE A 80 7.06 8.62 -3.97
C ILE A 80 5.88 8.15 -3.11
N GLY A 81 5.54 8.88 -2.03
CA GLY A 81 4.38 8.57 -1.18
C GLY A 81 3.06 8.56 -1.95
N VAL A 82 2.85 9.52 -2.86
CA VAL A 82 1.67 9.55 -3.74
C VAL A 82 1.67 8.36 -4.70
N LEU A 83 2.82 8.03 -5.29
CA LEU A 83 2.95 6.87 -6.19
C LEU A 83 2.61 5.56 -5.47
N ILE A 84 3.11 5.38 -4.24
CA ILE A 84 2.80 4.24 -3.36
C ILE A 84 1.28 4.19 -3.09
N GLY A 85 0.64 5.31 -2.73
CA GLY A 85 -0.81 5.35 -2.51
C GLY A 85 -1.64 4.97 -3.74
N LEU A 86 -1.21 5.37 -4.93
CA LEU A 86 -1.88 4.98 -6.18
C LEU A 86 -1.68 3.48 -6.50
N LEU A 87 -0.46 2.98 -6.31
CA LEU A 87 -0.12 1.58 -6.55
C LEU A 87 -0.82 0.66 -5.54
N SER A 88 -0.92 1.05 -4.27
CA SER A 88 -1.70 0.32 -3.26
C SER A 88 -3.17 0.23 -3.62
N LEU A 89 -3.77 1.32 -4.10
CA LEU A 89 -5.15 1.34 -4.57
C LEU A 89 -5.34 0.42 -5.78
N MET A 90 -4.39 0.41 -6.73
CA MET A 90 -4.40 -0.51 -7.86
C MET A 90 -4.38 -1.98 -7.40
N ILE A 91 -3.50 -2.32 -6.45
CA ILE A 91 -3.41 -3.66 -5.86
C ILE A 91 -4.73 -4.06 -5.20
N PHE A 92 -5.34 -3.17 -4.42
CA PHE A 92 -6.65 -3.40 -3.83
C PHE A 92 -7.72 -3.68 -4.90
N MET A 93 -7.81 -2.86 -5.94
CA MET A 93 -8.76 -3.06 -7.04
C MET A 93 -8.55 -4.39 -7.76
N MET A 94 -7.29 -4.80 -7.99
CA MET A 94 -6.98 -6.10 -8.58
C MET A 94 -7.44 -7.27 -7.69
N THR A 95 -7.18 -7.20 -6.39
CA THR A 95 -7.64 -8.25 -5.44
C THR A 95 -9.17 -8.32 -5.36
N LEU A 96 -9.85 -7.17 -5.47
CA LEU A 96 -11.31 -7.10 -5.53
C LEU A 96 -11.85 -7.77 -6.79
N MET A 97 -11.21 -7.53 -7.95
CA MET A 97 -11.61 -8.15 -9.23
C MET A 97 -11.34 -9.66 -9.27
N LEU A 98 -10.35 -10.17 -8.53
CA LEU A 98 -10.07 -11.60 -8.42
C LEU A 98 -11.09 -12.35 -7.55
N GLY A 99 -11.89 -11.64 -6.74
CA GLY A 99 -12.96 -12.24 -5.95
C GLY A 99 -12.51 -13.03 -4.71
N ASP A 100 -11.22 -13.04 -4.38
CA ASP A 100 -10.75 -13.60 -3.12
C ASP A 100 -10.95 -12.60 -1.98
N TYR A 101 -11.97 -12.85 -1.15
CA TYR A 101 -12.31 -12.03 0.00
C TYR A 101 -11.12 -11.85 0.96
N LYS A 102 -10.28 -12.87 1.16
CA LYS A 102 -9.15 -12.79 2.10
C LYS A 102 -8.10 -11.80 1.59
N SER A 103 -7.65 -11.97 0.34
CA SER A 103 -6.72 -11.05 -0.31
C SER A 103 -7.26 -9.63 -0.38
N MET A 104 -8.56 -9.46 -0.66
CA MET A 104 -9.23 -8.17 -0.69
C MET A 104 -9.21 -7.44 0.66
N VAL A 105 -9.49 -8.15 1.76
CA VAL A 105 -9.46 -7.53 3.10
C VAL A 105 -8.05 -7.12 3.48
N VAL A 106 -7.05 -7.96 3.20
CA VAL A 106 -5.64 -7.67 3.51
C VAL A 106 -5.12 -6.46 2.71
N SER A 107 -5.43 -6.39 1.40
CA SER A 107 -5.03 -5.26 0.56
C SER A 107 -5.76 -3.96 0.92
N ALA A 108 -7.02 -4.05 1.39
CA ALA A 108 -7.75 -2.91 1.93
C ALA A 108 -7.07 -2.36 3.19
N ILE A 109 -6.69 -3.24 4.13
CA ILE A 109 -5.95 -2.84 5.34
C ILE A 109 -4.64 -2.15 4.95
N ALA A 110 -3.86 -2.73 4.02
CA ALA A 110 -2.61 -2.14 3.54
C ALA A 110 -2.83 -0.73 2.96
N SER A 111 -3.85 -0.57 2.11
CA SER A 111 -4.18 0.71 1.46
C SER A 111 -4.61 1.77 2.47
N ILE A 112 -5.45 1.41 3.45
CA ILE A 112 -5.87 2.32 4.52
C ILE A 112 -4.66 2.72 5.39
N SER A 113 -3.76 1.78 5.67
CA SER A 113 -2.54 2.08 6.44
C SER A 113 -1.59 3.02 5.69
N ILE A 114 -1.46 2.90 4.36
CA ILE A 114 -0.72 3.86 3.53
C ILE A 114 -1.38 5.24 3.55
N LEU A 115 -2.71 5.31 3.43
CA LEU A 115 -3.42 6.58 3.53
C LEU A 115 -3.22 7.23 4.90
N LEU A 116 -3.28 6.46 5.99
CA LEU A 116 -3.00 6.94 7.33
C LEU A 116 -1.56 7.48 7.45
N ALA A 117 -0.58 6.79 6.85
CA ALA A 117 0.81 7.24 6.83
C ALA A 117 0.97 8.55 6.04
N GLY A 118 0.31 8.67 4.88
CA GLY A 118 0.32 9.89 4.09
C GLY A 118 -0.33 11.08 4.81
N LEU A 119 -1.50 10.88 5.42
CA LEU A 119 -2.22 11.92 6.16
C LEU A 119 -1.44 12.41 7.38
N SER A 120 -0.92 11.48 8.19
CA SER A 120 -0.06 11.85 9.32
C SER A 120 1.24 12.53 8.88
N GLY A 121 1.77 12.22 7.70
CA GLY A 121 2.87 12.99 7.11
C GLY A 121 2.53 14.43 6.76
N LEU A 122 1.35 14.66 6.19
CA LEU A 122 0.86 16.02 5.94
C LEU A 122 0.64 16.78 7.25
N GLU A 123 0.08 16.12 8.27
CA GLU A 123 -0.08 16.72 9.60
C GLU A 123 1.27 17.04 10.26
N PHE A 124 2.29 16.21 10.06
CA PHE A 124 3.65 16.49 10.51
C PHE A 124 4.20 17.78 9.89
N ILE A 125 4.00 17.98 8.59
CA ILE A 125 4.36 19.22 7.90
C ILE A 125 3.57 20.41 8.50
N PHE A 126 2.25 20.29 8.62
CA PHE A 126 1.40 21.36 9.17
C PHE A 126 1.70 21.71 10.63
N SER A 127 2.32 20.79 11.36
CA SER A 127 2.85 21.02 12.71
C SER A 127 4.22 21.74 12.73
N ASN A 128 4.66 22.30 11.60
CA ASN A 128 6.01 22.86 11.41
C ASN A 128 7.13 21.85 11.70
N PHE A 129 6.90 20.56 11.41
CA PHE A 129 7.85 19.46 11.65
C PHE A 129 8.23 19.28 13.14
N GLN A 130 7.40 19.77 14.08
CA GLN A 130 7.70 19.70 15.52
C GLN A 130 6.96 18.58 16.25
N ASN A 131 5.82 18.10 15.73
CA ASN A 131 5.03 17.08 16.42
C ASN A 131 5.47 15.66 16.04
N ASN A 132 6.42 15.12 16.81
CA ASN A 132 6.93 13.76 16.64
C ASN A 132 5.86 12.66 16.73
N THR A 133 4.69 12.94 17.32
CA THR A 133 3.58 11.99 17.36
C THR A 133 3.09 11.66 15.94
N PHE A 134 3.01 12.65 15.05
CA PHE A 134 2.57 12.43 13.67
C PHE A 134 3.59 11.61 12.88
N SER A 135 4.88 11.88 13.06
CA SER A 135 5.96 11.07 12.48
C SER A 135 5.93 9.62 12.99
N PHE A 136 5.67 9.42 14.28
CA PHE A 136 5.48 8.08 14.84
C PHE A 136 4.23 7.38 14.26
N THR A 137 3.08 8.07 14.18
CA THR A 137 1.86 7.53 13.55
C THR A 137 2.09 7.15 12.09
N MET A 138 2.87 7.94 11.35
CA MET A 138 3.27 7.61 9.98
C MET A 138 4.03 6.27 9.94
N SER A 139 5.00 6.08 10.84
CA SER A 139 5.76 4.83 10.92
C SER A 139 4.87 3.61 11.28
N ILE A 140 3.82 3.80 12.07
CA ILE A 140 2.84 2.76 12.38
C ILE A 140 2.06 2.38 11.11
N GLY A 141 1.56 3.36 10.36
CA GLY A 141 0.88 3.10 9.09
C GLY A 141 1.79 2.36 8.10
N PHE A 142 3.05 2.80 8.00
CA PHE A 142 4.06 2.14 7.19
C PHE A 142 4.27 0.67 7.57
N ILE A 143 4.50 0.35 8.85
CA ILE A 143 4.82 -1.04 9.23
C ILE A 143 3.62 -1.97 9.05
N ILE A 144 2.40 -1.48 9.29
CA ILE A 144 1.18 -2.26 9.03
C ILE A 144 1.08 -2.57 7.53
N ALA A 145 1.30 -1.58 6.65
CA ALA A 145 1.27 -1.78 5.21
C ALA A 145 2.31 -2.82 4.74
N VAL A 146 3.55 -2.74 5.24
CA VAL A 146 4.61 -3.71 4.92
C VAL A 146 4.19 -5.13 5.33
N ILE A 147 3.71 -5.32 6.57
CA ILE A 147 3.27 -6.62 7.06
C ILE A 147 2.12 -7.16 6.20
N SER A 148 1.13 -6.33 5.89
CA SER A 148 -0.01 -6.72 5.05
C SER A 148 0.42 -7.14 3.64
N PHE A 149 1.32 -6.40 2.98
CA PHE A 149 1.80 -6.77 1.65
C PHE A 149 2.68 -8.02 1.64
N VAL A 150 3.52 -8.21 2.67
CA VAL A 150 4.29 -9.46 2.83
C VAL A 150 3.34 -10.64 3.01
N PHE A 151 2.31 -10.50 3.85
CA PHE A 151 1.31 -11.55 4.05
C PHE A 151 0.56 -11.85 2.75
N LEU A 152 0.12 -10.83 2.02
CA LEU A 152 -0.59 -10.96 0.74
C LEU A 152 0.28 -11.71 -0.29
N LEU A 153 1.55 -11.33 -0.43
CA LEU A 153 2.49 -12.00 -1.33
C LEU A 153 2.71 -13.47 -0.95
N TYR A 154 2.84 -13.75 0.35
CA TYR A 154 3.00 -15.11 0.86
C TYR A 154 1.75 -15.97 0.57
N SER A 155 0.54 -15.45 0.81
CA SER A 155 -0.71 -16.16 0.51
C SER A 155 -0.81 -16.54 -0.98
N ILE A 156 -0.52 -15.60 -1.89
CA ILE A 156 -0.53 -15.85 -3.34
C ILE A 156 0.49 -16.94 -3.71
N SER A 157 1.66 -16.95 -3.07
CA SER A 157 2.72 -17.93 -3.37
C SER A 157 2.34 -19.38 -2.99
N ILE A 158 1.61 -19.56 -1.86
CA ILE A 158 1.12 -20.87 -1.43
C ILE A 158 0.08 -21.39 -2.42
N GLU A 159 -0.87 -20.54 -2.81
CA GLU A 159 -1.95 -20.92 -3.74
C GLU A 159 -1.40 -21.34 -5.10
N SER A 160 -0.40 -20.61 -5.62
CA SER A 160 0.29 -20.97 -6.86
C SER A 160 0.98 -22.34 -6.76
N LYS A 161 1.67 -22.62 -5.65
CA LYS A 161 2.34 -23.91 -5.44
C LYS A 161 1.34 -25.07 -5.35
N ALA A 162 0.21 -24.87 -4.68
CA ALA A 162 -0.84 -25.88 -4.57
C ALA A 162 -1.43 -26.23 -5.94
N ALA A 163 -1.67 -25.24 -6.81
CA ALA A 163 -2.20 -25.46 -8.15
C ALA A 163 -1.28 -26.35 -9.02
N HIS A 164 0.04 -26.16 -8.93
CA HIS A 164 1.03 -26.97 -9.67
C HIS A 164 1.15 -28.43 -9.21
N LEU A 165 0.78 -28.76 -7.96
CA LEU A 165 0.82 -30.13 -7.45
C LEU A 165 -0.40 -30.98 -7.88
N HIS A 166 -1.45 -30.33 -8.41
CA HIS A 166 -2.71 -30.97 -8.78
C HIS A 166 -2.98 -30.98 -10.30
N SER A 167 -2.04 -30.50 -11.12
CA SER A 167 -2.06 -30.56 -12.59
C SER A 167 -1.22 -31.71 -13.11
#